data_AF-A0A518CQS4-F1
#
_entry.id   AF-A0A518CQS4-F1
#
_cell.length_a   1.000
_cell.length_b   1.000
_cell.length_c   1.000
_cell.angle_alpha   90.00
_cell.angle_beta   90.00
_cell.angle_gamma   90.00
#
_symmetry.space_group_name_H-M   'P 1'
#
loop_
_entity.id
_entity.type
_entity.pdbx_description
1 polymer ?
#
loop_
_entity_poly.entity_id
_entity_poly.type
_entity_poly.pdbx_seq_one_letter_code
_entity_poly.pdbx_strand_id
1 'polypeptide(L)'
;MFIKTLIDKYTKENPQYKKPLGKIQSELGHVPPSRLSEKLILKLAKQERWSESTKRLYFIILKQCFNWAFNQKMIRINPIQNLKIPAGERRENLISQNQVNWVNENCDSDFVRLFNLLLFTGRRPSEICSIKTADIQKDLVYLKQHKNKKRTGQSDMVYLSKSALEQIDWNSEFITGKKWNEKGWQRAFSQLPFSCVAYDLRHTYITNKLLAGVPVPVLATMVGNSPTILLKYYSKVSQSNQIRQFV
;
A
#
# COMPACT_ATOMS: atom_id res chain seq x y z
N MET A 1 17.60 25.78 -21.09
CA MET A 1 17.02 24.48 -20.65
C MET A 1 15.84 24.75 -19.73
N PHE A 2 14.76 23.98 -19.85
CA PHE A 2 13.53 24.16 -19.06
C PHE A 2 13.26 22.94 -18.16
N ILE A 3 12.36 23.09 -17.18
CA ILE A 3 11.94 22.00 -16.29
C ILE A 3 11.42 20.80 -17.07
N LYS A 4 10.67 21.04 -18.16
CA LYS A 4 10.20 19.99 -19.07
C LYS A 4 11.33 19.07 -19.53
N THR A 5 12.47 19.63 -19.93
CA THR A 5 13.64 18.85 -20.36
C THR A 5 14.18 17.94 -19.26
N LEU A 6 14.20 18.41 -18.00
CA LEU A 6 14.66 17.59 -16.87
C LEU A 6 13.69 16.44 -16.59
N ILE A 7 12.39 16.75 -16.55
CA ILE A 7 11.35 15.76 -16.29
C ILE A 7 11.30 14.70 -17.39
N ASP A 8 11.39 15.08 -18.66
CA ASP A 8 11.36 14.15 -19.79
C ASP A 8 12.53 13.15 -19.71
N LYS A 9 13.74 13.63 -19.41
CA LYS A 9 14.90 12.72 -19.25
C LYS A 9 14.76 11.84 -18.01
N TYR A 10 14.39 12.41 -16.86
CA TYR A 10 14.24 11.64 -15.63
C TYR A 10 13.17 10.55 -15.75
N THR A 11 12.04 10.85 -16.38
CA THR A 11 10.93 9.89 -16.57
C THR A 11 11.20 8.85 -17.65
N LYS A 12 12.14 9.10 -18.57
CA LYS A 12 12.66 8.06 -19.48
C LYS A 12 13.37 6.95 -18.70
N GLU A 13 14.15 7.31 -17.69
CA GLU A 13 14.82 6.36 -16.78
C GLU A 13 13.88 5.83 -15.67
N ASN A 14 12.84 6.61 -15.33
CA ASN A 14 11.93 6.32 -14.23
C ASN A 14 10.45 6.42 -14.68
N PRO A 15 9.97 5.49 -15.52
CA PRO A 15 8.65 5.58 -16.15
C PRO A 15 7.49 5.63 -15.15
N GLN A 16 7.65 5.04 -13.96
CA GLN A 16 6.68 5.08 -12.87
C GLN A 16 6.34 6.50 -12.39
N TYR A 17 7.22 7.49 -12.64
CA TYR A 17 7.02 8.88 -12.22
C TYR A 17 6.45 9.78 -13.31
N LYS A 18 6.15 9.24 -14.51
CA LYS A 18 5.59 10.00 -15.63
C LYS A 18 4.28 10.71 -15.29
N LYS A 19 3.34 10.03 -14.61
CA LYS A 19 2.04 10.63 -14.25
C LYS A 19 2.18 11.73 -13.17
N PRO A 20 2.86 11.50 -12.04
CA PRO A 20 3.08 12.55 -11.03
C PRO A 20 3.81 13.77 -11.58
N LEU A 21 4.92 13.57 -12.31
CA LEU A 21 5.70 14.68 -12.84
C LEU A 21 5.03 15.35 -14.05
N GLY A 22 4.23 14.62 -14.83
CA GLY A 22 3.47 15.18 -15.95
C GLY A 22 2.52 16.30 -15.54
N LYS A 23 1.89 16.19 -14.35
CA LYS A 23 1.07 17.25 -13.75
C LYS A 23 1.87 18.51 -13.41
N ILE A 24 3.11 18.36 -12.96
CA ILE A 24 4.00 19.50 -12.67
C ILE A 24 4.55 20.09 -13.98
N GLN A 25 4.84 19.23 -14.94
CA GLN A 25 5.35 19.59 -16.26
C GLN A 25 4.33 20.37 -17.09
N SER A 26 3.02 20.10 -16.99
CA SER A 26 2.01 20.87 -17.73
C SER A 26 2.04 22.35 -17.34
N GLU A 27 2.14 22.63 -16.04
CA GLU A 27 2.07 24.00 -15.51
C GLU A 27 3.44 24.69 -15.46
N LEU A 28 4.49 23.96 -15.07
CA LEU A 28 5.82 24.54 -14.82
C LEU A 28 6.87 24.11 -15.85
N GLY A 29 6.51 23.31 -16.86
CA GLY A 29 7.46 22.77 -17.83
C GLY A 29 8.22 23.83 -18.61
N HIS A 30 7.60 24.99 -18.86
CA HIS A 30 8.19 26.15 -19.54
C HIS A 30 9.09 27.00 -18.63
N VAL A 31 9.11 26.75 -17.32
CA VAL A 31 9.89 27.53 -16.36
C VAL A 31 11.36 27.06 -16.40
N PRO A 32 12.36 27.97 -16.37
CA PRO A 32 13.76 27.58 -16.19
C PRO A 32 13.97 26.91 -14.82
N PRO A 33 14.78 25.84 -14.70
CA PRO A 33 14.99 25.17 -13.42
C PRO A 33 15.37 26.12 -12.29
N SER A 34 16.24 27.10 -12.54
CA SER A 34 16.69 28.09 -11.55
C SER A 34 15.57 28.97 -10.97
N ARG A 35 14.41 29.07 -11.64
CA ARG A 35 13.25 29.83 -11.16
C ARG A 35 12.26 28.99 -10.35
N LEU A 36 12.48 27.68 -10.24
CA LEU A 36 11.66 26.84 -9.38
C LEU A 36 11.92 27.20 -7.91
N SER A 37 10.87 27.38 -7.14
CA SER A 37 10.97 27.70 -5.71
C SER A 37 9.85 27.01 -4.93
N GLU A 38 10.03 26.86 -3.63
CA GLU A 38 9.00 26.31 -2.73
C GLU A 38 7.67 27.08 -2.86
N LYS A 39 7.72 28.42 -2.94
CA LYS A 39 6.54 29.27 -3.14
C LYS A 39 5.77 28.93 -4.43
N LEU A 40 6.49 28.70 -5.53
CA LEU A 40 5.87 28.36 -6.81
C LEU A 40 5.22 26.97 -6.78
N ILE A 41 5.89 26.00 -6.16
CA ILE A 41 5.39 24.63 -6.04
C ILE A 41 4.15 24.59 -5.12
N LEU A 42 4.17 25.33 -4.00
CA LEU A 42 3.02 25.44 -3.10
C LEU A 42 1.83 26.13 -3.78
N LYS A 43 2.08 27.17 -4.59
CA LYS A 43 1.04 27.83 -5.40
C LYS A 43 0.39 26.83 -6.36
N LEU A 44 1.19 26.05 -7.09
CA LEU A 44 0.70 25.00 -7.98
C LEU A 44 -0.15 23.97 -7.23
N ALA A 45 0.37 23.46 -6.11
CA ALA A 45 -0.34 22.47 -5.29
C ALA A 45 -1.71 22.97 -4.81
N LYS A 46 -1.83 24.26 -4.49
CA LYS A 46 -3.09 24.91 -4.12
C LYS A 46 -4.04 25.05 -5.32
N GLN A 47 -3.52 25.50 -6.47
CA GLN A 47 -4.29 25.66 -7.70
C GLN A 47 -4.90 24.34 -8.17
N GLU A 48 -4.10 23.26 -8.16
CA GLU A 48 -4.53 21.92 -8.54
C GLU A 48 -5.32 21.17 -7.45
N ARG A 49 -5.56 21.81 -6.29
CA ARG A 49 -6.29 21.23 -5.14
C ARG A 49 -5.76 19.84 -4.72
N TRP A 50 -4.44 19.67 -4.70
CA TRP A 50 -3.85 18.40 -4.27
C TRP A 50 -4.16 18.10 -2.80
N SER A 51 -4.52 16.86 -2.49
CA SER A 51 -4.57 16.38 -1.11
C SER A 51 -3.18 16.38 -0.47
N GLU A 52 -3.09 16.39 0.86
CA GLU A 52 -1.80 16.36 1.56
C GLU A 52 -0.92 15.16 1.17
N SER A 53 -1.52 13.99 0.99
CA SER A 53 -0.81 12.79 0.50
C SER A 53 -0.26 12.99 -0.92
N THR A 54 -1.04 13.59 -1.82
CA THR A 54 -0.62 13.90 -3.19
C THR A 54 0.50 14.94 -3.20
N LYS A 55 0.35 16.03 -2.43
CA LYS A 55 1.39 17.05 -2.26
C LYS A 55 2.70 16.43 -1.81
N ARG A 56 2.67 15.67 -0.71
CA ARG A 56 3.84 14.96 -0.18
C ARG A 56 4.50 14.07 -1.23
N LEU A 57 3.72 13.22 -1.91
CA LEU A 57 4.23 12.33 -2.95
C LEU A 57 4.91 13.11 -4.08
N TYR A 58 4.25 14.14 -4.59
CA TYR A 58 4.73 14.92 -5.73
C TYR A 58 6.00 15.68 -5.37
N PHE A 59 6.10 16.23 -4.15
CA PHE A 59 7.29 16.94 -3.69
C PHE A 59 8.48 15.99 -3.53
N ILE A 60 8.26 14.77 -3.01
CA ILE A 60 9.29 13.73 -2.92
C ILE A 60 9.82 13.38 -4.31
N ILE A 61 8.94 13.14 -5.27
CA ILE A 61 9.33 12.77 -6.64
C ILE A 61 10.04 13.94 -7.34
N LEU A 62 9.55 15.16 -7.19
CA LEU A 62 10.18 16.35 -7.76
C LEU A 62 11.59 16.57 -7.19
N LYS A 63 11.76 16.41 -5.88
CA LYS A 63 13.08 16.50 -5.23
C LYS A 63 14.04 15.44 -5.75
N GLN A 64 13.58 14.20 -5.97
CA GLN A 64 14.39 13.14 -6.60
C GLN A 64 14.81 13.52 -8.03
N CYS A 65 13.88 14.01 -8.85
CA CYS A 65 14.16 14.47 -10.21
C CYS A 65 15.24 15.57 -10.24
N PHE A 66 15.16 16.55 -9.34
CA PHE A 66 16.13 17.65 -9.29
C PHE A 66 17.49 17.25 -8.68
N ASN A 67 17.50 16.35 -7.70
CA ASN A 67 18.74 15.74 -7.21
C ASN A 67 19.44 14.93 -8.32
N TRP A 68 18.68 14.14 -9.08
CA TRP A 68 19.19 13.43 -10.25
C TRP A 68 19.77 14.41 -11.28
N ALA A 69 19.05 15.47 -11.64
CA ALA A 69 19.52 16.47 -12.61
C ALA A 69 20.81 17.18 -12.16
N PHE A 70 20.95 17.45 -10.86
CA PHE A 70 22.17 18.01 -10.27
C PHE A 70 23.34 17.01 -10.38
N ASN A 71 23.12 15.75 -10.02
CA ASN A 71 24.15 14.71 -10.10
C ASN A 71 24.58 14.42 -11.55
N GLN A 72 23.67 14.54 -12.52
CA GLN A 72 23.95 14.45 -13.95
C GLN A 72 24.62 15.72 -14.52
N LYS A 73 24.98 16.70 -13.67
CA LYS A 73 25.59 17.98 -14.05
C LYS A 73 24.76 18.80 -15.05
N MET A 74 23.45 18.53 -15.14
CA MET A 74 22.54 19.26 -16.02
C MET A 74 22.19 20.64 -15.45
N ILE A 75 22.12 20.74 -14.12
CA ILE A 75 21.97 21.98 -13.37
C ILE A 75 23.15 22.14 -12.43
N ARG A 76 23.61 23.39 -12.26
CA ARG A 76 24.74 23.70 -11.35
C ARG A 76 24.34 23.73 -9.88
N ILE A 77 23.07 24.04 -9.59
CA ILE A 77 22.51 24.18 -8.25
C ILE A 77 21.13 23.52 -8.26
N ASN A 78 20.80 22.75 -7.23
CA ASN A 78 19.43 22.29 -7.01
C ASN A 78 18.61 23.37 -6.27
N PRO A 79 17.70 24.09 -6.95
CA PRO A 79 16.94 25.20 -6.37
C PRO A 79 15.92 24.76 -5.31
N ILE A 80 15.64 23.46 -5.21
CA ILE A 80 14.67 22.88 -4.26
C ILE A 80 15.31 21.87 -3.31
N GLN A 81 16.63 21.93 -3.14
CA GLN A 81 17.37 21.05 -2.22
C GLN A 81 16.78 21.10 -0.80
N ASN A 82 16.39 22.31 -0.36
CA ASN A 82 15.84 22.58 0.96
C ASN A 82 14.30 22.55 1.02
N LEU A 83 13.63 22.10 -0.05
CA LEU A 83 12.17 21.97 -0.05
C LEU A 83 11.71 21.10 1.12
N LYS A 84 10.85 21.68 1.95
CA LYS A 84 10.21 21.00 3.08
C LYS A 84 9.11 20.09 2.57
N ILE A 85 9.16 18.82 2.97
CA ILE A 85 8.15 17.83 2.62
C ILE A 85 7.13 17.76 3.77
N PRO A 86 5.83 18.05 3.53
CA PRO A 86 4.80 17.96 4.57
C PRO A 86 4.79 16.59 5.22
N ALA A 87 4.63 16.53 6.55
CA ALA A 87 4.46 15.25 7.24
C ALA A 87 3.22 14.52 6.72
N GLY A 88 3.31 13.19 6.60
CA GLY A 88 2.15 12.38 6.24
C GLY A 88 1.41 11.97 7.49
N GLU A 89 0.11 12.23 7.55
CA GLU A 89 -0.76 11.63 8.56
C GLU A 89 -1.20 10.24 8.11
N ARG A 90 -1.15 9.28 9.05
CA ARG A 90 -1.67 7.95 8.79
C ARG A 90 -3.13 7.91 9.22
N ARG A 91 -4.01 7.54 8.29
CA ARG A 91 -5.38 7.18 8.61
C ARG A 91 -5.41 5.68 8.92
N GLU A 92 -5.92 5.32 10.08
CA GLU A 92 -6.22 3.93 10.42
C GLU A 92 -7.73 3.76 10.33
N ASN A 93 -8.17 2.90 9.42
CA ASN A 93 -9.56 2.51 9.27
C ASN A 93 -9.65 1.03 9.67
N LEU A 94 -10.25 0.75 10.83
CA LEU A 94 -10.45 -0.60 11.33
C LEU A 94 -11.88 -1.03 11.05
N ILE A 95 -12.04 -2.22 10.50
CA ILE A 95 -13.34 -2.74 10.10
C ILE A 95 -14.03 -3.38 11.32
N SER A 96 -15.23 -2.91 11.61
CA SER A 96 -16.06 -3.39 12.71
C SER A 96 -16.82 -4.67 12.35
N GLN A 97 -17.27 -5.42 13.37
CA GLN A 97 -18.06 -6.64 13.14
C GLN A 97 -19.36 -6.37 12.37
N ASN A 98 -20.02 -5.23 12.61
CA ASN A 98 -21.23 -4.85 11.87
C ASN A 98 -20.96 -4.67 10.37
N GLN A 99 -19.80 -4.12 10.01
CA GLN A 99 -19.38 -3.99 8.60
C GLN A 99 -19.07 -5.35 7.97
N VAL A 100 -18.44 -6.27 8.73
CA VAL A 100 -18.20 -7.64 8.28
C VAL A 100 -19.52 -8.36 8.01
N ASN A 101 -20.46 -8.29 8.95
CA ASN A 101 -21.79 -8.91 8.81
C ASN A 101 -22.54 -8.34 7.60
N TRP A 102 -22.52 -7.01 7.44
CA TRP A 102 -23.15 -6.36 6.30
C TRP A 102 -22.61 -6.88 4.96
N VAL A 103 -21.28 -7.03 4.82
CA VAL A 103 -20.67 -7.58 3.59
C VAL A 103 -21.12 -9.00 3.34
N ASN A 104 -21.12 -9.85 4.38
CA ASN A 104 -21.54 -11.24 4.27
C ASN A 104 -23.00 -11.40 3.84
N GLU A 105 -23.86 -10.47 4.22
CA GLU A 105 -25.31 -10.50 3.94
C GLU A 105 -25.68 -9.83 2.61
N ASN A 106 -24.93 -8.84 2.14
CA ASN A 106 -25.37 -7.94 1.05
C ASN A 106 -24.50 -7.98 -0.22
N CYS A 107 -23.38 -8.71 -0.24
CA CYS A 107 -22.46 -8.74 -1.38
C CYS A 107 -22.44 -10.10 -2.11
N ASP A 108 -21.91 -10.12 -3.33
CA ASP A 108 -21.73 -11.36 -4.09
C ASP A 108 -20.70 -12.29 -3.42
N SER A 109 -20.91 -13.59 -3.59
CA SER A 109 -20.13 -14.63 -2.92
C SER A 109 -18.62 -14.54 -3.18
N ASP A 110 -18.19 -14.18 -4.39
CA ASP A 110 -16.76 -14.01 -4.68
C ASP A 110 -16.15 -12.83 -3.95
N PHE A 111 -16.89 -11.72 -3.83
CA PHE A 111 -16.43 -10.57 -3.05
C PHE A 111 -16.39 -10.88 -1.57
N VAL A 112 -17.41 -11.56 -1.03
CA VAL A 112 -17.44 -12.05 0.36
C VAL A 112 -16.22 -12.93 0.65
N ARG A 113 -15.91 -13.88 -0.24
CA ARG A 113 -14.72 -14.73 -0.13
C ARG A 113 -13.44 -13.92 -0.10
N LEU A 114 -13.26 -13.00 -1.06
CA LEU A 114 -12.09 -12.11 -1.09
C LEU A 114 -11.96 -11.30 0.22
N PHE A 115 -13.05 -10.69 0.67
CA PHE A 115 -13.10 -9.87 1.87
C PHE A 115 -12.71 -10.68 3.12
N ASN A 116 -13.33 -11.83 3.32
CA ASN A 116 -13.08 -12.67 4.49
C ASN A 116 -11.68 -13.32 4.45
N LEU A 117 -11.19 -13.76 3.29
CA LEU A 117 -9.83 -14.27 3.15
C LEU A 117 -8.78 -13.20 3.51
N LEU A 118 -9.00 -11.95 3.12
CA LEU A 118 -8.11 -10.85 3.51
C LEU A 118 -8.17 -10.58 5.02
N LEU A 119 -9.37 -10.61 5.60
CA LEU A 119 -9.58 -10.39 7.02
C LEU A 119 -8.99 -11.51 7.89
N PHE A 120 -9.06 -12.77 7.47
CA PHE A 120 -8.61 -13.92 8.29
C PHE A 120 -7.13 -14.25 8.14
N THR A 121 -6.47 -13.78 7.08
CA THR A 121 -5.05 -14.05 6.83
C THR A 121 -4.16 -12.84 7.05
N GLY A 122 -4.72 -11.62 6.99
CA GLY A 122 -3.98 -10.38 7.01
C GLY A 122 -2.99 -10.24 5.85
N ARG A 123 -3.09 -11.04 4.78
CA ARG A 123 -2.16 -11.01 3.63
C ARG A 123 -2.42 -9.83 2.69
N ARG A 124 -1.47 -9.58 1.78
CA ARG A 124 -1.66 -8.50 0.79
C ARG A 124 -2.76 -8.91 -0.20
N PRO A 125 -3.61 -7.98 -0.68
CA PRO A 125 -4.64 -8.29 -1.67
C PRO A 125 -4.12 -9.05 -2.89
N SER A 126 -2.98 -8.60 -3.43
CA SER A 126 -2.32 -9.26 -4.56
C SER A 126 -1.82 -10.68 -4.27
N GLU A 127 -1.47 -10.98 -3.02
CA GLU A 127 -1.07 -12.34 -2.63
C GLU A 127 -2.29 -13.25 -2.62
N ILE A 128 -3.36 -12.88 -1.90
CA ILE A 128 -4.60 -13.65 -1.83
C ILE A 128 -5.22 -13.88 -3.21
N CYS A 129 -5.30 -12.84 -4.04
CA CYS A 129 -5.89 -12.94 -5.38
C CYS A 129 -5.06 -13.79 -6.36
N SER A 130 -3.82 -14.15 -6.00
CA SER A 130 -2.94 -14.97 -6.83
C SER A 130 -2.92 -16.45 -6.45
N ILE A 131 -3.50 -16.82 -5.29
CA ILE A 131 -3.46 -18.19 -4.79
C ILE A 131 -4.46 -19.05 -5.58
N LYS A 132 -3.95 -20.16 -6.12
CA LYS A 132 -4.79 -21.19 -6.73
C LYS A 132 -5.19 -22.24 -5.70
N THR A 133 -6.35 -22.84 -5.87
CA THR A 133 -6.83 -23.94 -5.03
C THR A 133 -5.86 -25.13 -5.02
N ALA A 134 -5.31 -25.46 -6.19
CA ALA A 134 -4.31 -26.52 -6.35
C ALA A 134 -2.96 -26.26 -5.64
N ASP A 135 -2.68 -25.04 -5.20
CA ASP A 135 -1.46 -24.72 -4.44
C ASP A 135 -1.63 -24.95 -2.92
N ILE A 136 -2.83 -25.32 -2.45
CA ILE A 136 -3.10 -25.60 -1.04
C ILE A 136 -2.63 -27.00 -0.67
N GLN A 137 -1.82 -27.09 0.38
CA GLN A 137 -1.40 -28.33 1.00
C GLN A 137 -1.89 -28.35 2.46
N LYS A 138 -2.97 -29.09 2.72
CA LYS A 138 -3.70 -29.07 4.01
C LYS A 138 -4.21 -27.65 4.34
N ASP A 139 -3.51 -26.94 5.21
CA ASP A 139 -3.81 -25.59 5.70
C ASP A 139 -2.72 -24.57 5.33
N LEU A 140 -1.80 -24.93 4.43
CA LEU A 140 -0.66 -24.12 4.02
C LEU A 140 -0.62 -23.87 2.52
N VAL A 141 -0.23 -22.66 2.14
CA VAL A 141 0.05 -22.28 0.74
C VAL A 141 1.47 -21.73 0.65
N TYR A 142 2.27 -22.25 -0.28
CA TYR A 142 3.60 -21.73 -0.59
C TYR A 142 3.51 -20.68 -1.71
N LEU A 143 3.80 -19.42 -1.40
CA LEU A 143 3.76 -18.34 -2.38
C LEU A 143 4.99 -18.40 -3.30
N LYS A 144 4.79 -18.93 -4.51
CA LYS A 144 5.82 -19.00 -5.56
C LYS A 144 6.32 -17.60 -5.97
N GLN A 145 5.51 -16.55 -5.84
CA GLN A 145 5.89 -15.16 -6.10
C GLN A 145 5.30 -14.23 -5.02
N HIS A 146 6.12 -13.36 -4.43
CA HIS A 146 5.65 -12.34 -3.48
C HIS A 146 6.61 -11.13 -3.46
N LYS A 147 6.13 -9.98 -2.96
CA LYS A 147 6.80 -8.66 -3.06
C LYS A 147 8.25 -8.64 -2.54
N ASN A 148 8.60 -9.54 -1.62
CA ASN A 148 9.93 -9.62 -1.01
C ASN A 148 10.84 -10.70 -1.62
N LYS A 149 10.35 -11.58 -2.50
CA LYS A 149 11.12 -12.73 -3.02
C LYS A 149 12.45 -12.31 -3.66
N LYS A 150 12.43 -11.22 -4.45
CA LYS A 150 13.64 -10.66 -5.09
C LYS A 150 14.67 -10.14 -4.09
N ARG A 151 14.25 -9.82 -2.85
CA ARG A 151 15.10 -9.24 -1.80
C ARG A 151 15.59 -10.29 -0.79
N THR A 152 14.82 -11.34 -0.53
CA THR A 152 15.10 -12.31 0.55
C THR A 152 15.41 -13.72 0.07
N GLY A 153 15.05 -14.10 -1.16
CA GLY A 153 15.26 -15.46 -1.70
C GLY A 153 14.38 -16.57 -1.07
N GLN A 154 13.80 -16.31 0.10
CA GLN A 154 12.99 -17.28 0.85
C GLN A 154 11.57 -17.43 0.29
N SER A 155 11.02 -18.65 0.35
CA SER A 155 9.59 -18.91 0.15
C SER A 155 8.78 -18.30 1.29
N ASP A 156 7.71 -17.60 0.94
CA ASP A 156 6.75 -17.05 1.91
C ASP A 156 5.54 -17.98 1.96
N MET A 157 4.98 -18.21 3.15
CA MET A 157 3.92 -19.20 3.37
C MET A 157 2.67 -18.51 3.92
N VAL A 158 1.50 -18.91 3.43
CA VAL A 158 0.21 -18.45 3.98
C VAL A 158 -0.35 -19.58 4.82
N TYR A 159 -0.56 -19.31 6.10
CA TYR A 159 -1.33 -20.17 6.98
C TYR A 159 -2.81 -19.85 6.83
N LEU A 160 -3.62 -20.86 6.53
CA LEU A 160 -5.06 -20.76 6.37
C LEU A 160 -5.74 -21.34 7.60
N SER A 161 -6.21 -20.46 8.49
CA SER A 161 -7.05 -20.88 9.63
C SER A 161 -8.31 -21.61 9.16
N LYS A 162 -8.97 -22.36 10.05
CA LYS A 162 -10.26 -23.01 9.75
C LYS A 162 -11.28 -22.05 9.11
N SER A 163 -11.44 -20.86 9.69
CA SER A 163 -12.34 -19.83 9.14
C SER A 163 -11.92 -19.34 7.75
N ALA A 164 -10.63 -19.35 7.41
CA ALA A 164 -10.15 -19.02 6.07
C ALA A 164 -10.41 -20.15 5.08
N LEU A 165 -10.21 -21.41 5.48
CA LEU A 165 -10.51 -22.59 4.67
C LEU A 165 -12.00 -22.69 4.32
N GLU A 166 -12.87 -22.31 5.26
CA GLU A 166 -14.33 -22.25 5.05
C GLU A 166 -14.76 -21.23 3.98
N GLN A 167 -13.91 -20.25 3.65
CA GLN A 167 -14.20 -19.27 2.59
C GLN A 167 -13.74 -19.75 1.20
N ILE A 168 -13.03 -20.86 1.08
CA ILE A 168 -12.42 -21.26 -0.19
C ILE A 168 -13.47 -21.85 -1.11
N ASP A 169 -13.49 -21.37 -2.36
CA ASP A 169 -14.23 -22.05 -3.42
C ASP A 169 -13.35 -23.13 -4.06
N TRP A 170 -13.53 -24.37 -3.61
CA TRP A 170 -12.79 -25.53 -4.11
C TRP A 170 -13.15 -25.93 -5.54
N ASN A 171 -14.25 -25.40 -6.10
CA ASN A 171 -14.65 -25.66 -7.47
C ASN A 171 -14.03 -24.67 -8.47
N SER A 172 -13.30 -23.65 -7.98
CA SER A 172 -12.63 -22.65 -8.80
C SER A 172 -11.12 -22.89 -8.90
N GLU A 173 -10.49 -22.38 -9.96
CA GLU A 173 -9.03 -22.30 -10.05
C GLU A 173 -8.44 -21.44 -8.93
N PHE A 174 -9.16 -20.38 -8.51
CA PHE A 174 -8.68 -19.41 -7.53
C PHE A 174 -9.46 -19.54 -6.22
N ILE A 175 -8.78 -19.42 -5.08
CA ILE A 175 -9.42 -19.57 -3.76
C ILE A 175 -10.54 -18.54 -3.50
N THR A 176 -10.51 -17.44 -4.24
CA THR A 176 -11.48 -16.34 -4.20
C THR A 176 -12.71 -16.57 -5.10
N GLY A 177 -12.90 -17.76 -5.68
CA GLY A 177 -13.99 -18.08 -6.62
C GLY A 177 -13.75 -17.58 -8.05
N LYS A 178 -13.07 -16.44 -8.21
CA LYS A 178 -12.60 -15.93 -9.50
C LYS A 178 -11.24 -15.26 -9.41
N LYS A 179 -10.63 -15.04 -10.58
CA LYS A 179 -9.40 -14.24 -10.70
C LYS A 179 -9.70 -12.76 -10.49
N TRP A 180 -9.09 -12.17 -9.47
CA TRP A 180 -9.15 -10.73 -9.25
C TRP A 180 -7.89 -10.03 -9.77
N ASN A 181 -8.08 -8.86 -10.38
CA ASN A 181 -7.01 -7.91 -10.66
C ASN A 181 -7.18 -6.66 -9.78
N GLU A 182 -6.15 -5.82 -9.73
CA GLU A 182 -6.12 -4.66 -8.84
C GLU A 182 -7.30 -3.71 -9.05
N LYS A 183 -7.63 -3.40 -10.31
CA LYS A 183 -8.78 -2.54 -10.64
C LYS A 183 -10.10 -3.20 -10.26
N GLY A 184 -10.21 -4.52 -10.43
CA GLY A 184 -11.39 -5.32 -10.12
C GLY A 184 -11.73 -5.26 -8.64
N TRP A 185 -10.78 -5.59 -7.76
CA TRP A 185 -11.05 -5.51 -6.32
C TRP A 185 -11.24 -4.06 -5.87
N GLN A 186 -10.47 -3.10 -6.39
CA GLN A 186 -10.65 -1.68 -6.05
C GLN A 186 -12.06 -1.19 -6.38
N ARG A 187 -12.59 -1.59 -7.54
CA ARG A 187 -13.97 -1.30 -7.93
C ARG A 187 -14.97 -1.95 -6.97
N ALA A 188 -14.78 -3.21 -6.60
CA ALA A 188 -15.69 -3.90 -5.68
C ALA A 188 -15.73 -3.23 -4.30
N PHE A 189 -14.57 -2.89 -3.73
CA PHE A 189 -14.50 -2.13 -2.47
C PHE A 189 -15.14 -0.73 -2.57
N SER A 190 -15.03 -0.06 -3.72
CA SER A 190 -15.64 1.27 -3.92
C SER A 190 -17.18 1.26 -3.97
N GLN A 191 -17.80 0.09 -4.10
CA GLN A 191 -19.26 -0.07 -4.10
C GLN A 191 -19.83 -0.19 -2.68
N LEU A 192 -18.99 -0.32 -1.66
CA LEU A 192 -19.44 -0.44 -0.28
C LEU A 192 -20.06 0.88 0.22
N PRO A 193 -21.11 0.82 1.06
CA PRO A 193 -21.75 2.02 1.61
C PRO A 193 -20.93 2.70 2.72
N PHE A 194 -19.75 2.14 3.04
CA PHE A 194 -18.83 2.67 4.03
C PHE A 194 -17.41 2.70 3.48
N SER A 195 -16.56 3.56 4.07
CA SER A 195 -15.16 3.65 3.66
C SER A 195 -14.43 2.36 4.03
N CYS A 196 -13.95 1.65 3.02
CA CYS A 196 -13.10 0.48 3.18
C CYS A 196 -12.27 0.27 1.92
N VAL A 197 -10.98 0.04 2.08
CA VAL A 197 -10.11 -0.48 1.03
C VAL A 197 -9.54 -1.83 1.46
N ALA A 198 -9.12 -2.65 0.50
CA ALA A 198 -8.62 -4.00 0.78
C ALA A 198 -7.47 -4.07 1.83
N TYR A 199 -6.65 -3.01 1.94
CA TYR A 199 -5.59 -2.93 2.95
C TYR A 199 -6.11 -2.67 4.38
N ASP A 200 -7.31 -2.13 4.55
CA ASP A 200 -7.93 -1.91 5.86
C ASP A 200 -8.21 -3.25 6.56
N LEU A 201 -8.55 -4.29 5.81
CA LEU A 201 -8.73 -5.65 6.35
C LEU A 201 -7.43 -6.22 6.90
N ARG A 202 -6.32 -6.01 6.20
CA ARG A 202 -4.98 -6.34 6.72
C ARG A 202 -4.64 -5.54 7.97
N HIS A 203 -4.95 -4.25 7.99
CA HIS A 203 -4.71 -3.42 9.18
C HIS A 203 -5.55 -3.90 10.37
N THR A 204 -6.83 -4.23 10.14
CA THR A 204 -7.75 -4.79 11.11
C THR A 204 -7.23 -6.12 11.67
N TYR A 205 -6.80 -7.05 10.82
CA TYR A 205 -6.22 -8.31 11.26
C TYR A 205 -4.99 -8.12 12.16
N ILE A 206 -4.04 -7.29 11.72
CA ILE A 206 -2.79 -7.04 12.45
C ILE A 206 -3.11 -6.41 13.81
N THR A 207 -3.96 -5.38 13.84
CA THR A 207 -4.34 -4.71 15.09
C THR A 207 -5.02 -5.68 16.04
N ASN A 208 -5.99 -6.48 15.56
CA ASN A 208 -6.71 -7.44 16.40
C ASN A 208 -5.79 -8.53 16.95
N LYS A 209 -4.84 -9.05 16.16
CA LYS A 209 -3.85 -10.03 16.63
C LYS A 209 -2.89 -9.45 17.66
N LEU A 210 -2.45 -8.20 17.46
CA LEU A 210 -1.63 -7.51 18.45
C LEU A 210 -2.39 -7.28 19.75
N LEU A 211 -3.66 -6.87 19.69
CA LEU A 211 -4.53 -6.72 20.87
C LEU A 211 -4.78 -8.06 21.58
N ALA A 212 -4.83 -9.15 20.83
CA ALA A 212 -4.98 -10.51 21.37
C ALA A 212 -3.66 -11.11 21.94
N GLY A 213 -2.57 -10.35 21.99
CA GLY A 213 -1.31 -10.81 22.60
C GLY A 213 -0.39 -11.61 21.69
N VAL A 214 -0.66 -11.66 20.38
CA VAL A 214 0.22 -12.38 19.46
C VAL A 214 1.59 -11.67 19.37
N PRO A 215 2.71 -12.37 19.63
CA PRO A 215 4.04 -11.77 19.57
C PRO A 215 4.35 -11.21 18.17
N VAL A 216 4.97 -10.04 18.12
CA VAL A 216 5.31 -9.36 16.85
C VAL A 216 6.10 -10.25 15.88
N PRO A 217 7.11 -11.05 16.29
CA PRO A 217 7.81 -11.94 15.37
C PRO A 217 6.90 -12.99 14.73
N VAL A 218 5.97 -13.56 15.51
CA VAL A 218 5.00 -14.55 15.02
C VAL A 218 4.05 -13.90 14.03
N LEU A 219 3.47 -12.74 14.40
CA LEU A 219 2.55 -12.03 13.53
C LEU A 219 3.23 -11.58 12.23
N ALA A 220 4.50 -11.17 12.29
CA ALA A 220 5.30 -10.81 11.11
C ALA A 220 5.34 -11.95 10.10
N THR A 221 5.61 -13.18 10.56
CA THR A 221 5.58 -14.39 9.74
C THR A 221 4.18 -14.64 9.17
N MET A 222 3.13 -14.59 10.01
CA MET A 222 1.75 -14.84 9.56
C MET A 222 1.30 -13.93 8.41
N VAL A 223 1.66 -12.64 8.47
CA VAL A 223 1.23 -11.65 7.47
C VAL A 223 2.25 -11.42 6.35
N GLY A 224 3.37 -12.15 6.33
CA GLY A 224 4.45 -11.97 5.35
C GLY A 224 5.05 -10.56 5.38
N ASN A 225 5.47 -10.10 6.57
CA ASN A 225 6.10 -8.80 6.79
C ASN A 225 7.33 -8.92 7.70
N SER A 226 8.17 -7.88 7.74
CA SER A 226 9.27 -7.87 8.72
C SER A 226 8.79 -7.38 10.09
N PRO A 227 9.33 -7.91 11.21
CA PRO A 227 9.04 -7.40 12.55
C PRO A 227 9.30 -5.90 12.68
N THR A 228 10.38 -5.40 12.08
CA THR A 228 10.74 -3.97 12.08
C THR A 228 9.63 -3.10 11.49
N ILE A 229 8.99 -3.54 10.40
CA ILE A 229 7.89 -2.81 9.79
C ILE A 229 6.66 -2.83 10.71
N LEU A 230 6.35 -3.96 11.36
CA LEU A 230 5.25 -4.01 12.32
C LEU A 230 5.51 -3.09 13.52
N LEU A 231 6.69 -3.14 14.13
CA LEU A 231 7.06 -2.25 15.24
C LEU A 231 6.97 -0.78 14.84
N LYS A 232 7.48 -0.41 13.65
CA LYS A 232 7.40 0.96 13.15
C LYS A 232 5.97 1.48 13.07
N TYR A 233 5.03 0.63 12.66
CA TYR A 233 3.67 1.02 12.34
C TYR A 233 2.65 0.72 13.44
N TYR A 234 2.96 -0.17 14.37
CA TYR A 234 2.02 -0.65 15.38
C TYR A 234 2.61 -0.64 16.80
N SER A 235 3.72 0.07 17.01
CA SER A 235 4.37 0.19 18.33
C SER A 235 3.40 0.59 19.43
N LYS A 236 2.52 1.57 19.19
CA LYS A 236 1.54 2.03 20.19
C LYS A 236 0.59 0.92 20.64
N VAL A 237 0.03 0.18 19.69
CA VAL A 237 -0.86 -0.97 19.97
C VAL A 237 -0.08 -2.06 20.70
N SER A 238 1.12 -2.39 20.20
CA SER A 238 2.00 -3.40 20.82
C SER A 238 2.39 -3.05 22.25
N GLN A 239 2.73 -1.79 22.54
CA GLN A 239 3.12 -1.31 23.87
C GLN A 239 1.94 -1.33 24.84
N SER A 240 0.76 -0.89 24.39
CA SER A 240 -0.46 -0.93 25.21
C SER A 240 -0.79 -2.33 25.70
N ASN A 241 -0.52 -3.36 24.87
CA ASN A 241 -0.75 -4.73 25.26
C ASN A 241 0.34 -5.30 26.17
N GLN A 242 1.62 -4.98 25.93
CA GLN A 242 2.69 -5.37 26.84
C GLN A 242 2.44 -4.85 28.26
N ILE A 243 1.99 -3.61 28.41
CA ILE A 243 1.67 -3.02 29.72
C ILE A 243 0.53 -3.78 30.40
N ARG A 244 -0.52 -4.18 29.66
CA ARG A 244 -1.65 -4.96 30.20
C ARG A 244 -1.27 -6.36 30.69
N GLN A 245 -0.11 -6.91 30.30
CA GLN A 245 0.35 -8.21 30.80
C GLN A 245 1.05 -8.11 32.17
N PHE A 246 1.35 -6.89 32.65
CA PHE A 246 2.01 -6.63 33.93
C PHE A 246 1.11 -5.93 34.96
N VAL A 247 -0.18 -5.75 34.67
CA VAL A 247 -1.20 -5.15 35.54
C VAL A 247 -2.35 -6.12 35.66
#